data_AF-A0A7S3TDT3-F1
#
_entry.id   AF-A0A7S3TDT3-F1
#
_cell.length_a   1.000
_cell.length_b   1.000
_cell.length_c   1.000
_cell.angle_alpha   90.00
_cell.angle_beta   90.00
_cell.angle_gamma   90.00
#
_symmetry.space_group_name_H-M   'P 1'
#
loop_
_entity.id
_entity.type
_entity.pdbx_description
1 polymer ?
#
loop_
_entity_poly.entity_id
_entity_poly.type
_entity_poly.pdbx_seq_one_letter_code
_entity_poly.pdbx_strand_id
1 'polypeptide(L)'
;YWKLKSKHFDKIALFKVGKFYELFYYDAFISQRECGLKWMSVAKPHVGFPEMAKHNYAKMLVDAGYKVVVVEQVERVAEQQQRKDQGQDGPKCVERDACEVYTKGTLVDPELLGGAGARYMVYLHFEEGPAQHGAANASEVRGGLNFSVCLMDCATSQIQVGNIKDGLDRNALRTLLAQVQPSEVVYSLTNMPAEVVMLVKRLPCRPQLSPLKAAASTLAAKDMLNRYRKQHPDKLPPAVEEALKADDTLVATAGAMDYLDAVMLSKRVLPFATWDVLSSF
;
A
#
# COMPACT_ATOMS: atom_id res chain seq x y z
N TYR A 1 10.06 13.76 14.72
CA TYR A 1 10.39 12.38 14.30
C TYR A 1 9.50 11.33 14.96
N TRP A 2 9.63 11.03 16.27
CA TRP A 2 8.93 9.90 16.90
C TRP A 2 7.39 9.90 16.75
N LYS A 3 6.75 11.08 16.81
CA LYS A 3 5.30 11.23 16.54
C LYS A 3 4.87 10.77 15.13
N LEU A 4 5.71 11.02 14.12
CA LEU A 4 5.47 10.55 12.74
C LEU A 4 5.83 9.07 12.62
N LYS A 5 6.96 8.66 13.22
CA LYS A 5 7.40 7.27 13.20
C LYS A 5 6.41 6.32 13.87
N SER A 6 5.73 6.73 14.94
CA SER A 6 4.70 5.89 15.59
C SER A 6 3.49 5.62 14.70
N LYS A 7 3.17 6.52 13.75
CA LYS A 7 2.09 6.33 12.77
C LYS A 7 2.54 5.53 11.55
N HIS A 8 3.83 5.61 11.19
CA HIS A 8 4.43 4.94 10.03
C HIS A 8 5.56 3.99 10.46
N PHE A 9 5.32 3.17 11.47
CA PHE A 9 6.37 2.39 12.14
C PHE A 9 7.02 1.35 11.23
N ASP A 10 6.26 0.84 10.26
CA ASP A 10 6.67 -0.12 9.24
C ASP A 10 7.45 0.50 8.07
N LYS A 11 7.67 1.82 8.06
CA LYS A 11 8.28 2.56 6.94
C LYS A 11 9.55 3.27 7.37
N ILE A 12 10.54 3.30 6.49
CA ILE A 12 11.75 4.12 6.67
C ILE A 12 11.38 5.57 6.41
N ALA A 13 11.65 6.46 7.37
CA ALA A 13 11.30 7.86 7.27
C ALA A 13 12.45 8.69 6.68
N LEU A 14 12.29 9.17 5.46
CA LEU A 14 13.15 10.21 4.88
C LEU A 14 12.73 11.55 5.48
N PHE A 15 13.43 12.01 6.51
CA PHE A 15 13.00 13.16 7.30
C PHE A 15 13.66 14.44 6.81
N LYS A 16 12.89 15.35 6.21
CA LYS A 16 13.43 16.60 5.65
C LYS A 16 14.01 17.52 6.74
N VAL A 17 15.28 17.86 6.59
CA VAL A 17 16.00 18.85 7.41
C VAL A 17 16.74 19.81 6.49
N GLY A 18 16.12 20.96 6.21
CA GLY A 18 16.66 21.90 5.24
C GLY A 18 16.75 21.26 3.85
N LYS A 19 17.94 21.27 3.24
CA LYS A 19 18.20 20.69 1.90
C LYS A 19 18.59 19.20 1.92
N PHE A 20 18.42 18.52 3.04
CA PHE A 20 18.79 17.12 3.23
C PHE A 20 17.59 16.30 3.69
N TYR A 21 17.60 15.01 3.35
CA TYR A 21 16.83 14.01 4.08
C TYR A 21 17.74 13.32 5.08
N GLU A 22 17.32 13.32 6.32
CA GLU A 22 18.01 12.68 7.43
C GLU A 22 17.24 11.45 7.89
N LEU A 23 17.98 10.41 8.26
CA LEU A 23 17.44 9.17 8.81
C LEU A 23 18.07 8.90 10.17
N PHE A 24 17.25 8.45 11.11
CA PHE A 24 17.63 8.34 12.51
C PHE A 24 17.40 6.93 13.05
N TYR A 25 18.20 6.54 14.05
CA TYR A 25 18.02 5.30 14.80
C TYR A 25 18.02 4.08 13.86
N TYR A 26 16.99 3.24 13.93
CA TYR A 26 16.89 2.03 13.11
C TYR A 26 16.86 2.31 11.61
N ASP A 27 16.23 3.43 11.20
CA ASP A 27 16.19 3.84 9.79
C ASP A 27 17.60 4.18 9.27
N ALA A 28 18.46 4.69 10.15
CA ALA A 28 19.85 5.00 9.81
C ALA A 28 20.68 3.72 9.62
N PHE A 29 20.51 2.70 10.47
CA PHE A 29 21.18 1.41 10.31
C PHE A 29 20.79 0.71 9.02
N ILE A 30 19.49 0.67 8.71
CA ILE A 30 19.02 0.09 7.45
C ILE A 30 19.60 0.86 6.26
N SER A 31 19.48 2.19 6.26
CA SER A 31 19.92 2.99 5.12
C SER A 31 21.44 3.02 4.95
N GLN A 32 22.20 2.89 6.04
CA GLN A 32 23.65 2.68 5.92
C GLN A 32 23.97 1.35 5.25
N ARG A 33 23.29 0.27 5.64
CA ARG A 33 23.51 -1.07 5.09
C ARG A 33 23.09 -1.19 3.62
N GLU A 34 21.88 -0.72 3.29
CA GLU A 34 21.31 -0.84 1.95
C GLU A 34 21.84 0.20 0.97
N CYS A 35 22.11 1.42 1.44
CA CYS A 35 22.49 2.54 0.58
C CYS A 35 23.95 2.98 0.70
N GLY A 36 24.72 2.42 1.63
CA GLY A 36 26.13 2.80 1.82
C GLY A 36 26.34 4.22 2.35
N LEU A 37 25.33 4.83 2.98
CA LEU A 37 25.40 6.19 3.50
C LEU A 37 26.45 6.33 4.61
N LYS A 38 27.13 7.47 4.66
CA LYS A 38 28.12 7.75 5.71
C LYS A 38 27.43 8.19 7.00
N TRP A 39 27.92 7.67 8.14
CA TRP A 39 27.50 8.12 9.46
C TRP A 39 27.86 9.59 9.69
N MET A 40 26.89 10.37 10.15
CA MET A 40 27.04 11.82 10.39
C MET A 40 27.17 12.18 11.87
N SER A 41 26.93 11.22 12.77
CA SER A 41 27.14 11.39 14.21
C SER A 41 27.43 10.05 14.87
N VAL A 42 28.28 10.07 15.90
CA VAL A 42 28.57 8.91 16.76
C VAL A 42 27.68 8.87 18.02
N ALA A 43 27.12 10.00 18.44
CA ALA A 43 26.28 10.07 19.65
C ALA A 43 24.87 9.51 19.42
N LYS A 44 24.39 9.57 18.17
CA LYS A 44 23.09 9.04 17.75
C LYS A 44 23.23 8.46 16.34
N PRO A 45 22.73 7.24 16.07
CA PRO A 45 22.71 6.68 14.72
C PRO A 45 21.99 7.63 13.76
N HIS A 46 22.77 8.16 12.82
CA HIS A 46 22.35 9.25 11.95
C HIS A 46 23.09 9.17 10.61
N VAL A 47 22.33 9.11 9.52
CA VAL A 47 22.80 9.22 8.14
C VAL A 47 21.89 10.17 7.36
N GLY A 48 22.35 10.67 6.23
CA GLY A 48 21.54 11.53 5.38
C GLY A 48 22.13 11.75 4.00
N PHE A 49 21.34 12.37 3.15
CA PHE A 49 21.70 12.65 1.75
C PHE A 49 21.01 13.93 1.25
N PRO A 50 21.56 14.59 0.21
CA PRO A 50 20.96 15.79 -0.36
C PRO A 50 19.61 15.48 -1.02
N GLU A 51 18.69 16.44 -0.98
CA GLU A 51 17.33 16.28 -1.48
C GLU A 51 17.22 15.81 -2.94
N MET A 52 18.18 16.21 -3.79
CA MET A 52 18.23 15.82 -5.21
C MET A 52 18.41 14.30 -5.39
N ALA A 53 18.89 13.60 -4.37
CA ALA A 53 19.08 12.16 -4.39
C ALA A 53 17.88 11.37 -3.82
N LYS A 54 16.76 12.03 -3.50
CA LYS A 54 15.56 11.41 -2.89
C LYS A 54 15.12 10.15 -3.63
N HIS A 55 14.85 10.25 -4.93
CA HIS A 55 14.34 9.12 -5.70
C HIS A 55 15.35 7.98 -5.77
N ASN A 56 16.64 8.28 -5.94
CA ASN A 56 17.68 7.25 -6.00
C ASN A 56 17.74 6.42 -4.70
N TYR A 57 17.81 7.08 -3.55
CA TYR A 57 17.89 6.38 -2.26
C TYR A 57 16.55 5.73 -1.88
N ALA A 58 15.42 6.37 -2.16
CA ALA A 58 14.11 5.77 -1.97
C ALA A 58 13.98 4.48 -2.80
N LYS A 59 14.43 4.50 -4.06
CA LYS A 59 14.42 3.34 -4.95
C LYS A 59 15.25 2.19 -4.39
N MET A 60 16.48 2.45 -3.93
CA MET A 60 17.33 1.42 -3.33
C MET A 60 16.66 0.73 -2.14
N LEU A 61 16.01 1.52 -1.26
CA LEU A 61 15.30 0.98 -0.10
C LEU A 61 14.06 0.17 -0.51
N VAL A 62 13.29 0.64 -1.50
CA VAL A 62 12.11 -0.08 -2.00
C VAL A 62 12.51 -1.39 -2.71
N ASP A 63 13.56 -1.36 -3.52
CA ASP A 63 14.10 -2.55 -4.18
C ASP A 63 14.61 -3.59 -3.16
N ALA A 64 15.18 -3.14 -2.04
CA ALA A 64 15.56 -3.97 -0.89
C ALA A 64 14.35 -4.51 -0.09
N GLY A 65 13.12 -4.14 -0.46
CA GLY A 65 11.88 -4.65 0.15
C GLY A 65 11.35 -3.80 1.30
N TYR A 66 11.91 -2.61 1.54
CA TYR A 66 11.41 -1.67 2.54
C TYR A 66 10.28 -0.80 1.97
N LYS A 67 9.44 -0.29 2.88
CA LYS A 67 8.52 0.82 2.56
C LYS A 67 9.16 2.11 3.01
N VAL A 68 8.93 3.19 2.27
CA VAL A 68 9.52 4.50 2.54
C VAL A 68 8.40 5.51 2.76
N VAL A 69 8.55 6.39 3.73
CA VAL A 69 7.70 7.57 3.92
C VAL A 69 8.57 8.82 3.81
N VAL A 70 8.16 9.74 2.96
CA VAL A 70 8.81 11.05 2.79
C VAL A 70 8.11 12.04 3.70
N VAL A 71 8.87 12.66 4.60
CA VAL A 71 8.37 13.67 5.52
C VAL A 71 8.94 15.01 5.09
N GLU A 72 8.09 15.93 4.65
CA GLU A 72 8.47 17.27 4.21
C GLU A 72 8.31 18.32 5.30
N GLN A 73 8.93 19.49 5.10
CA GLN A 73 8.64 20.70 5.86
C GLN A 73 7.39 21.35 5.26
N VAL A 74 6.28 21.34 6.00
CA VAL A 74 4.98 21.89 5.54
C VAL A 74 4.80 23.36 5.88
N GLU A 75 5.74 23.90 6.67
CA GLU A 75 5.78 25.30 7.08
C GLU A 75 7.06 25.94 6.58
N ARG A 76 6.97 27.18 6.08
CA ARG A 76 8.15 27.96 5.70
C ARG A 76 8.89 28.46 6.93
N VAL A 77 10.22 28.56 6.84
CA VAL A 77 11.06 29.10 7.92
C VAL A 77 10.64 30.53 8.32
N ALA A 78 10.16 31.33 7.37
CA ALA A 78 9.64 32.68 7.63
C ALA A 78 8.33 32.67 8.44
N GLU A 79 7.42 31.74 8.15
CA GLU A 79 6.17 31.56 8.91
C GLU A 79 6.48 31.09 10.33
N GLN A 80 7.49 30.23 10.48
CA GLN A 80 7.99 29.79 11.78
C GLN A 80 8.56 30.94 12.60
N GLN A 81 9.33 31.82 11.96
CA GLN A 81 9.89 32.99 12.62
C GLN A 81 8.78 33.95 13.03
N GLN A 82 7.78 34.17 12.17
CA GLN A 82 6.60 34.98 12.51
C GLN A 82 5.79 34.40 13.68
N ARG A 83 5.59 33.07 13.75
CA ARG A 83 4.93 32.44 14.92
C ARG A 83 5.71 32.65 16.21
N LYS A 84 7.05 32.58 16.15
CA LYS A 84 7.92 32.87 17.30
C LYS A 84 7.83 34.33 17.72
N ASP A 85 7.87 35.25 16.76
CA ASP A 85 7.85 36.69 17.00
C ASP A 85 6.49 37.17 17.52
N GLN A 86 5.40 36.47 17.17
CA GLN A 86 4.04 36.71 17.69
C GLN A 86 3.79 36.13 19.09
N GLY A 87 4.82 35.57 19.75
CA GLY A 87 4.70 35.07 21.12
C GLY A 87 3.74 33.89 21.28
N GLN A 88 3.41 33.17 20.20
CA GLN A 88 2.56 31.99 20.30
C GLN A 88 3.31 30.87 21.02
N ASP A 89 2.71 30.33 22.08
CA ASP A 89 3.20 29.14 22.77
C ASP A 89 3.14 27.94 21.81
N GLY A 90 4.30 27.57 21.26
CA GLY A 90 4.39 26.53 20.24
C GLY A 90 5.79 25.96 20.06
N PRO A 91 5.92 24.78 19.40
CA PRO A 91 7.21 24.14 19.20
C PRO A 91 8.17 25.02 18.39
N LYS A 92 9.40 25.19 18.89
CA LYS A 92 10.46 26.02 18.27
C LYS A 92 11.04 25.45 16.97
N CYS A 93 10.42 24.43 16.37
CA CYS A 93 10.85 23.77 15.13
C CYS A 93 9.79 23.92 14.02
N VAL A 94 10.23 23.89 12.76
CA VAL A 94 9.30 23.91 11.62
C VAL A 94 8.40 22.68 11.62
N GLU A 95 7.14 22.89 11.26
CA GLU A 95 6.15 21.84 11.12
C GLU A 95 6.50 20.90 9.97
N ARG A 96 6.21 19.61 10.17
CA ARG A 96 6.50 18.55 9.22
C ARG A 96 5.39 17.53 9.19
N ASP A 97 5.10 17.03 8.00
CA ASP A 97 4.12 15.97 7.80
C ASP A 97 4.58 14.97 6.75
N ALA A 98 3.98 13.78 6.75
CA ALA A 98 4.20 12.79 5.72
C ALA A 98 3.47 13.21 4.44
N CYS A 99 4.20 13.24 3.32
CA CYS A 99 3.68 13.73 2.05
C CYS A 99 3.66 12.66 0.94
N GLU A 100 4.55 11.66 1.03
CA GLU A 100 4.62 10.59 0.04
C GLU A 100 4.94 9.27 0.74
N VAL A 101 4.39 8.17 0.21
CA VAL A 101 4.73 6.81 0.63
C VAL A 101 5.09 6.00 -0.60
N TYR A 102 6.24 5.33 -0.56
CA TYR A 102 6.68 4.42 -1.60
C TYR A 102 6.68 2.99 -1.06
N THR A 103 5.99 2.11 -1.78
CA THR A 103 6.00 0.66 -1.58
C THR A 103 6.29 -0.02 -2.90
N LYS A 104 6.55 -1.33 -2.87
CA LYS A 104 7.00 -2.04 -4.08
C LYS A 104 5.94 -2.07 -5.19
N GLY A 105 4.65 -2.06 -4.83
CA GLY A 105 3.53 -2.10 -5.78
C GLY A 105 2.78 -0.81 -6.01
N THR A 106 3.19 0.31 -5.40
CA THR A 106 2.49 1.59 -5.56
C THR A 106 3.40 2.70 -6.09
N LEU A 107 4.45 2.35 -6.81
CA LEU A 107 5.33 3.34 -7.45
C LEU A 107 4.61 3.97 -8.65
N VAL A 108 4.63 5.31 -8.70
CA VAL A 108 4.03 6.10 -9.78
C VAL A 108 5.02 7.09 -10.41
N ASP A 109 6.13 7.37 -9.73
CA ASP A 109 7.13 8.33 -10.18
C ASP A 109 8.10 7.64 -11.17
N PRO A 110 8.31 8.19 -12.38
CA PRO A 110 9.13 7.56 -13.42
C PRO A 110 10.55 7.18 -12.96
N GLU A 111 11.17 7.97 -12.10
CA GLU A 111 12.51 7.72 -11.57
C GLU A 111 12.58 6.48 -10.66
N LEU A 112 11.45 6.05 -10.11
CA LEU A 112 11.35 4.87 -9.22
C LEU A 112 11.00 3.59 -10.00
N LEU A 113 10.36 3.69 -11.17
CA LEU A 113 9.88 2.54 -11.95
C LEU A 113 11.04 1.70 -12.51
N GLY A 114 12.18 2.27 -12.88
CA GLY A 114 13.37 1.48 -13.26
C GLY A 114 13.20 0.48 -14.43
N GLY A 115 12.09 0.51 -15.18
CA GLY A 115 11.80 -0.40 -16.29
C GLY A 115 10.36 -0.25 -16.82
N ALA A 116 10.10 -0.82 -18.00
CA ALA A 116 8.80 -0.73 -18.69
C ALA A 116 7.77 -1.80 -18.28
N GLY A 117 8.16 -2.77 -17.44
CA GLY A 117 7.26 -3.81 -16.96
C GLY A 117 6.27 -3.27 -15.93
N ALA A 118 5.01 -3.70 -16.04
CA ALA A 118 3.97 -3.39 -15.07
C ALA A 118 4.37 -3.86 -13.66
N ARG A 119 4.05 -3.04 -12.65
CA ARG A 119 4.22 -3.41 -11.23
C ARG A 119 2.86 -3.45 -10.58
N TYR A 120 2.38 -4.67 -10.42
CA TYR A 120 1.07 -4.89 -9.85
C TYR A 120 1.09 -4.88 -8.33
N MET A 121 0.13 -4.17 -7.75
CA MET A 121 -0.38 -4.38 -6.41
C MET A 121 -1.67 -5.18 -6.53
N VAL A 122 -1.83 -6.20 -5.67
CA VAL A 122 -3.02 -7.04 -5.62
C VAL A 122 -3.62 -6.98 -4.24
N TYR A 123 -4.89 -6.60 -4.14
CA TYR A 123 -5.67 -6.82 -2.94
C TYR A 123 -6.41 -8.16 -3.02
N LEU A 124 -6.22 -9.03 -2.03
CA LEU A 124 -6.93 -10.31 -1.93
C LEU A 124 -7.98 -10.25 -0.81
N HIS A 125 -9.19 -10.68 -1.14
CA HIS A 125 -10.29 -10.90 -0.21
C HIS A 125 -10.84 -12.31 -0.40
N PHE A 126 -10.95 -13.08 0.67
CA PHE A 126 -11.52 -14.43 0.62
C PHE A 126 -12.97 -14.38 1.06
N GLU A 127 -13.84 -15.11 0.37
CA GLU A 127 -15.24 -15.24 0.76
C GLU A 127 -15.32 -15.73 2.21
N GLU A 128 -16.15 -15.07 3.02
CA GLU A 128 -16.47 -15.59 4.34
C GLU A 128 -17.36 -16.83 4.15
N GLY A 129 -16.78 -18.01 4.38
CA GLY A 129 -17.57 -19.23 4.51
C GLY A 129 -18.65 -19.04 5.60
N PRO A 130 -19.76 -19.80 5.56
CA PRO A 130 -20.80 -19.69 6.59
C PRO A 130 -20.13 -19.77 7.96
N ALA A 131 -20.25 -18.68 8.72
CA ALA A 131 -19.56 -18.51 9.97
C ALA A 131 -19.78 -19.77 10.82
N GLN A 132 -18.70 -20.48 11.16
CA GLN A 132 -18.76 -21.61 12.10
C GLN A 132 -18.97 -21.05 13.52
N HIS A 133 -20.10 -20.38 13.73
CA HIS A 133 -20.65 -20.16 15.06
C HIS A 133 -21.23 -21.49 15.53
N GLY A 134 -20.36 -22.34 16.11
CA GLY A 134 -20.79 -23.36 17.08
C GLY A 134 -21.27 -24.71 16.56
N ALA A 135 -20.58 -25.35 15.60
CA ALA A 135 -20.81 -26.77 15.31
C ALA A 135 -19.50 -27.56 15.29
N ALA A 136 -19.27 -28.31 16.37
CA ALA A 136 -18.34 -29.42 16.41
C ALA A 136 -18.83 -30.49 15.42
N ASN A 137 -18.32 -30.45 14.18
CA ASN A 137 -18.22 -31.57 13.24
C ASN A 137 -17.35 -31.12 12.05
N ALA A 138 -16.04 -31.18 12.22
CA ALA A 138 -15.01 -30.72 11.28
C ALA A 138 -14.81 -31.68 10.07
N SER A 139 -15.89 -32.14 9.42
CA SER A 139 -15.78 -33.14 8.33
C SER A 139 -16.62 -32.87 7.08
N GLU A 140 -17.60 -31.97 7.09
CA GLU A 140 -18.52 -31.80 5.95
C GLU A 140 -18.87 -30.30 5.88
N VAL A 141 -18.17 -29.46 5.10
CA VAL A 141 -18.15 -29.36 3.64
C VAL A 141 -16.76 -28.90 3.19
N ARG A 142 -15.95 -29.78 2.57
CA ARG A 142 -14.67 -29.42 1.91
C ARG A 142 -14.95 -28.81 0.54
N GLY A 143 -15.62 -27.67 0.50
CA GLY A 143 -15.77 -26.86 -0.71
C GLY A 143 -14.46 -26.11 -1.02
N GLY A 144 -14.35 -25.62 -2.27
CA GLY A 144 -13.40 -24.56 -2.59
C GLY A 144 -13.60 -23.31 -1.72
N LEU A 145 -12.66 -22.37 -1.77
CA LEU A 145 -12.74 -21.08 -1.07
C LEU A 145 -12.53 -20.02 -2.12
N ASN A 146 -13.60 -19.42 -2.61
CA ASN A 146 -13.44 -18.43 -3.65
C ASN A 146 -12.79 -17.17 -3.07
N PHE A 147 -12.24 -16.36 -3.94
CA PHE A 147 -11.61 -15.11 -3.55
C PHE A 147 -11.92 -14.04 -4.57
N SER A 148 -12.12 -12.83 -4.07
CA SER A 148 -12.18 -11.62 -4.86
C SER A 148 -10.83 -10.93 -4.86
N VAL A 149 -10.54 -10.29 -5.98
CA VAL A 149 -9.28 -9.62 -6.24
C VAL A 149 -9.52 -8.24 -6.81
N CYS A 150 -8.70 -7.29 -6.36
CA CYS A 150 -8.52 -6.01 -7.02
C CYS A 150 -7.04 -5.88 -7.40
N LEU A 151 -6.77 -5.95 -8.70
CA LEU A 151 -5.45 -5.82 -9.30
C LEU A 151 -5.25 -4.37 -9.75
N MET A 152 -4.11 -3.77 -9.41
CA MET A 152 -3.81 -2.40 -9.79
C MET A 152 -2.39 -2.26 -10.34
N ASP A 153 -2.25 -1.59 -11.48
CA ASP A 153 -1.01 -0.91 -11.85
C ASP A 153 -1.19 0.59 -11.54
N CYS A 154 -0.51 1.04 -10.48
CA CYS A 154 -0.61 2.42 -10.03
C CYS A 154 0.05 3.40 -11.01
N ALA A 155 1.08 2.98 -11.75
CA ALA A 155 1.82 3.84 -12.66
C ALA A 155 0.99 4.22 -13.89
N THR A 156 0.14 3.29 -14.36
CA THR A 156 -0.76 3.51 -15.50
C THR A 156 -2.22 3.73 -15.09
N SER A 157 -2.51 3.73 -13.78
CA SER A 157 -3.87 3.82 -13.24
C SER A 157 -4.83 2.78 -13.87
N GLN A 158 -4.37 1.54 -14.01
CA GLN A 158 -5.21 0.43 -14.47
C GLN A 158 -5.70 -0.36 -13.26
N ILE A 159 -7.01 -0.58 -13.18
CA ILE A 159 -7.64 -1.31 -12.09
C ILE A 159 -8.49 -2.43 -12.69
N GLN A 160 -8.24 -3.66 -12.25
CA GLN A 160 -9.03 -4.83 -12.65
C GLN A 160 -9.65 -5.47 -11.42
N VAL A 161 -10.94 -5.79 -11.50
CA VAL A 161 -11.68 -6.42 -10.40
C VAL A 161 -12.24 -7.76 -10.82
N GLY A 162 -12.30 -8.72 -9.91
CA GLY A 162 -12.89 -10.02 -10.21
C GLY A 162 -13.15 -10.87 -8.98
N ASN A 163 -13.98 -11.88 -9.16
CA ASN A 163 -14.19 -12.97 -8.21
C ASN A 163 -13.81 -14.29 -8.92
N ILE A 164 -13.00 -15.10 -8.26
CA ILE A 164 -12.44 -16.32 -8.81
C ILE A 164 -12.83 -17.49 -7.91
N LYS A 165 -13.44 -18.52 -8.52
CA LYS A 165 -13.66 -19.79 -7.86
C LYS A 165 -12.35 -20.53 -7.70
N ASP A 166 -12.09 -21.05 -6.51
CA ASP A 166 -10.81 -21.67 -6.22
C ASP A 166 -10.97 -22.94 -5.39
N GLY A 167 -10.37 -24.02 -5.88
CA GLY A 167 -10.46 -25.35 -5.29
C GLY A 167 -9.62 -25.48 -4.02
N LEU A 168 -9.74 -26.63 -3.33
CA LEU A 168 -8.98 -26.92 -2.11
C LEU A 168 -7.47 -26.78 -2.30
N ASP A 169 -6.98 -27.14 -3.47
CA ASP A 169 -5.58 -27.06 -3.82
C ASP A 169 -5.10 -25.64 -4.12
N ARG A 170 -5.95 -24.60 -4.08
CA ARG A 170 -5.67 -23.20 -4.44
C ARG A 170 -5.02 -23.03 -5.81
N ASN A 171 -5.41 -23.82 -6.81
CA ASN A 171 -4.81 -23.74 -8.15
C ASN A 171 -5.12 -22.41 -8.84
N ALA A 172 -6.34 -21.88 -8.74
CA ALA A 172 -6.70 -20.64 -9.41
C ALA A 172 -5.93 -19.46 -8.83
N LEU A 173 -5.76 -19.43 -7.50
CA LEU A 173 -4.92 -18.44 -6.83
C LEU A 173 -3.45 -18.56 -7.25
N ARG A 174 -2.89 -19.77 -7.33
CA ARG A 174 -1.51 -19.97 -7.79
C ARG A 174 -1.32 -19.50 -9.22
N THR A 175 -2.27 -19.83 -10.11
CA THR A 175 -2.25 -19.40 -11.51
C THR A 175 -2.25 -17.88 -11.61
N LEU A 176 -3.18 -17.21 -10.90
CA LEU A 176 -3.24 -15.75 -10.85
C LEU A 176 -1.91 -15.15 -10.39
N LEU A 177 -1.39 -15.60 -9.25
CA LEU A 177 -0.15 -15.05 -8.67
C LEU A 177 1.08 -15.33 -9.55
N ALA A 178 1.11 -16.45 -10.27
CA ALA A 178 2.19 -16.79 -11.18
C ALA A 178 2.17 -15.97 -12.49
N GLN A 179 0.98 -15.62 -12.99
CA GLN A 179 0.80 -14.80 -14.19
C GLN A 179 0.99 -13.32 -13.90
N VAL A 180 0.36 -12.82 -12.84
CA VAL A 180 0.43 -11.40 -12.45
C VAL A 180 1.81 -11.07 -11.87
N GLN A 181 2.44 -12.00 -11.15
CA GLN A 181 3.68 -11.78 -10.41
C GLN A 181 3.64 -10.47 -9.60
N PRO A 182 2.67 -10.31 -8.69
CA PRO A 182 2.49 -9.05 -8.00
C PRO A 182 3.76 -8.67 -7.27
N SER A 183 4.09 -7.39 -7.36
CA SER A 183 5.18 -6.81 -6.58
C SER A 183 4.77 -6.61 -5.12
N GLU A 184 3.47 -6.50 -4.87
CA GLU A 184 2.89 -6.32 -3.55
C GLU A 184 1.52 -6.99 -3.44
N VAL A 185 1.28 -7.68 -2.32
CA VAL A 185 -0.01 -8.27 -1.96
C VAL A 185 -0.52 -7.60 -0.70
N VAL A 186 -1.67 -6.96 -0.82
CA VAL A 186 -2.40 -6.28 0.23
C VAL A 186 -3.56 -7.16 0.66
N TYR A 187 -3.82 -7.23 1.97
CA TYR A 187 -4.88 -8.07 2.51
C TYR A 187 -5.26 -7.61 3.91
N SER A 188 -6.45 -7.98 4.38
CA SER A 188 -6.83 -7.80 5.78
C SER A 188 -6.33 -8.94 6.65
N LEU A 189 -5.76 -8.63 7.82
CA LEU A 189 -5.37 -9.60 8.85
C LEU A 189 -6.55 -10.45 9.34
N THR A 190 -7.77 -9.93 9.28
CA THR A 190 -8.98 -10.62 9.76
C THR A 190 -9.60 -11.55 8.72
N ASN A 191 -9.17 -11.48 7.45
CA ASN A 191 -9.80 -12.21 6.35
C ASN A 191 -8.85 -13.21 5.66
N MET A 192 -7.55 -12.88 5.57
CA MET A 192 -6.57 -13.70 4.86
C MET A 192 -6.26 -15.02 5.59
N PRO A 193 -6.52 -16.20 4.98
CA PRO A 193 -6.21 -17.48 5.60
C PRO A 193 -4.70 -17.67 5.81
N ALA A 194 -4.32 -18.26 6.96
CA ALA A 194 -2.91 -18.48 7.30
C ALA A 194 -2.19 -19.37 6.27
N GLU A 195 -2.87 -20.37 5.72
CA GLU A 195 -2.33 -21.24 4.66
C GLU A 195 -1.97 -20.46 3.40
N VAL A 196 -2.78 -19.45 3.05
CA VAL A 196 -2.54 -18.59 1.89
C VAL A 196 -1.36 -17.66 2.17
N VAL A 197 -1.25 -17.08 3.36
CA VAL A 197 -0.05 -16.30 3.74
C VAL A 197 1.22 -17.13 3.57
N MET A 198 1.20 -18.40 4.00
CA MET A 198 2.34 -19.31 3.84
C MET A 198 2.59 -19.70 2.38
N LEU A 199 1.54 -19.81 1.57
CA LEU A 199 1.66 -20.02 0.12
C LEU A 199 2.35 -18.83 -0.53
N VAL A 200 1.88 -17.60 -0.29
CA VAL A 200 2.43 -16.38 -0.90
C VAL A 200 3.90 -16.18 -0.51
N LYS A 201 4.27 -16.46 0.75
CA LYS A 201 5.67 -16.41 1.22
C LYS A 201 6.60 -17.42 0.53
N ARG A 202 6.05 -18.48 -0.07
CA ARG A 202 6.80 -19.55 -0.74
C ARG A 202 6.84 -19.40 -2.27
N LEU A 203 6.22 -18.36 -2.82
CA LEU A 203 6.31 -18.08 -4.26
C LEU A 203 7.77 -17.82 -4.67
N PRO A 204 8.17 -18.23 -5.90
CA PRO A 204 9.49 -17.90 -6.44
C PRO A 204 9.72 -16.38 -6.51
N CYS A 205 8.77 -15.65 -7.08
CA CYS A 205 8.73 -14.19 -7.07
C CYS A 205 7.95 -13.73 -5.82
N ARG A 206 8.65 -13.45 -4.72
CA ARG A 206 8.01 -13.06 -3.46
C ARG A 206 7.49 -11.61 -3.53
N PRO A 207 6.16 -11.38 -3.41
CA PRO A 207 5.63 -10.03 -3.25
C PRO A 207 6.00 -9.46 -1.88
N GLN A 208 6.04 -8.13 -1.78
CA GLN A 208 5.94 -7.45 -0.49
C GLN A 208 4.54 -7.73 0.10
N LEU A 209 4.47 -8.15 1.37
CA LEU A 209 3.19 -8.38 2.05
C LEU A 209 2.78 -7.14 2.84
N SER A 210 1.56 -6.68 2.60
CA SER A 210 1.02 -5.44 3.17
C SER A 210 -0.29 -5.67 3.90
N PRO A 211 -0.23 -6.10 5.17
CA PRO A 211 -1.43 -6.34 5.97
C PRO A 211 -2.11 -5.02 6.39
N LEU A 212 -3.42 -4.97 6.22
CA LEU A 212 -4.32 -4.01 6.84
C LEU A 212 -4.89 -4.59 8.12
N LYS A 213 -5.18 -3.71 9.10
CA LYS A 213 -5.69 -4.13 10.42
C LYS A 213 -7.03 -4.86 10.33
N ALA A 214 -7.92 -4.38 9.46
CA ALA A 214 -9.24 -4.94 9.24
C ALA A 214 -9.66 -4.68 7.78
N ALA A 215 -10.58 -5.50 7.29
CA ALA A 215 -11.25 -5.29 6.02
C ALA A 215 -12.32 -4.20 6.19
N ALA A 216 -12.61 -3.46 5.12
CA ALA A 216 -13.77 -2.60 5.10
C ALA A 216 -15.03 -3.44 5.30
N SER A 217 -15.97 -2.96 6.11
CA SER A 217 -17.31 -3.57 6.15
C SER A 217 -17.99 -3.36 4.80
N THR A 218 -18.94 -4.23 4.45
CA THR A 218 -19.71 -4.10 3.21
C THR A 218 -20.37 -2.71 3.10
N LEU A 219 -20.87 -2.16 4.20
CA LEU A 219 -21.46 -0.82 4.22
C LEU A 219 -20.41 0.27 3.92
N ALA A 220 -19.25 0.22 4.58
CA ALA A 220 -18.17 1.17 4.33
C ALA A 220 -17.64 1.09 2.88
N ALA A 221 -17.56 -0.14 2.33
CA ALA A 221 -17.19 -0.38 0.94
C ALA A 221 -18.22 0.22 -0.04
N LYS A 222 -19.52 0.05 0.24
CA LYS A 222 -20.62 0.70 -0.52
C LYS A 222 -20.48 2.23 -0.49
N ASP A 223 -20.27 2.81 0.69
CA ASP A 223 -20.12 4.25 0.86
C ASP A 223 -18.90 4.82 0.14
N MET A 224 -17.77 4.10 0.19
CA MET A 224 -16.56 4.48 -0.54
C MET A 224 -16.80 4.49 -2.05
N LEU A 225 -17.36 3.42 -2.61
CA LEU A 225 -17.60 3.33 -4.04
C LEU A 225 -18.64 4.34 -4.50
N ASN A 226 -19.67 4.61 -3.71
CA ASN A 226 -20.65 5.66 -4.01
C ASN A 226 -20.02 7.05 -4.04
N ARG A 227 -19.08 7.34 -3.13
CA ARG A 227 -18.30 8.59 -3.18
C ARG A 227 -17.46 8.66 -4.47
N TYR A 228 -16.82 7.55 -4.86
CA TYR A 228 -16.05 7.47 -6.10
C TYR A 228 -16.93 7.73 -7.34
N ARG A 229 -18.08 7.05 -7.46
CA ARG A 229 -19.06 7.28 -8.55
C ARG A 229 -19.50 8.73 -8.66
N LYS A 230 -19.76 9.37 -7.51
CA LYS A 230 -20.18 10.78 -7.47
C LYS A 230 -19.07 11.74 -7.90
N GLN A 231 -17.83 11.45 -7.54
CA GLN A 231 -16.66 12.28 -7.89
C GLN A 231 -16.20 12.06 -9.33
N HIS A 232 -16.41 10.86 -9.86
CA HIS A 232 -15.92 10.42 -11.16
C HIS A 232 -17.04 9.72 -11.94
N PRO A 233 -18.02 10.48 -12.46
CA PRO A 233 -19.10 9.91 -13.26
C PRO A 233 -18.53 9.22 -14.50
N ASP A 234 -19.20 8.14 -14.93
CA ASP A 234 -18.90 7.38 -16.15
C ASP A 234 -17.53 6.68 -16.20
N LYS A 235 -16.78 6.63 -15.09
CA LYS A 235 -15.49 5.91 -15.01
C LYS A 235 -15.60 4.40 -14.87
N LEU A 236 -16.72 3.88 -14.35
CA LEU A 236 -16.97 2.45 -14.16
C LEU A 236 -17.78 1.91 -15.34
N PRO A 237 -17.21 1.03 -16.19
CA PRO A 237 -17.95 0.38 -17.26
C PRO A 237 -19.06 -0.54 -16.72
N PRO A 238 -20.11 -0.83 -17.51
CA PRO A 238 -21.21 -1.70 -17.08
C PRO A 238 -20.78 -3.09 -16.58
N ALA A 239 -19.73 -3.68 -17.19
CA ALA A 239 -19.19 -4.97 -16.76
C ALA A 239 -18.58 -4.92 -15.35
N VAL A 240 -17.88 -3.82 -15.04
CA VAL A 240 -17.28 -3.57 -13.72
C VAL A 240 -18.38 -3.29 -12.70
N GLU A 241 -19.39 -2.51 -13.07
CA GLU A 241 -20.58 -2.29 -12.24
C GLU A 241 -21.30 -3.60 -11.89
N GLU A 242 -21.42 -4.53 -12.83
CA GLU A 242 -21.98 -5.86 -12.58
C GLU A 242 -21.12 -6.66 -11.59
N ALA A 243 -19.80 -6.68 -11.78
CA ALA A 243 -18.87 -7.38 -10.90
C ALA A 243 -18.89 -6.83 -9.46
N LEU A 244 -19.07 -5.52 -9.30
CA LEU A 244 -19.12 -4.83 -8.00
C LEU A 244 -20.46 -5.01 -7.25
N LYS A 245 -21.45 -5.72 -7.82
CA LYS A 245 -22.66 -6.13 -7.09
C LYS A 245 -22.39 -7.23 -6.07
N ALA A 246 -21.36 -8.05 -6.30
CA ALA A 246 -20.94 -9.06 -5.34
C ALA A 246 -20.23 -8.38 -4.16
N ASP A 247 -20.71 -8.64 -2.93
CA ASP A 247 -20.20 -7.97 -1.73
C ASP A 247 -18.69 -8.22 -1.54
N ASP A 248 -18.19 -9.43 -1.83
CA ASP A 248 -16.76 -9.76 -1.72
C ASP A 248 -15.88 -8.98 -2.71
N THR A 249 -16.34 -8.81 -3.95
CA THR A 249 -15.64 -8.01 -4.98
C THR A 249 -15.63 -6.54 -4.62
N LEU A 250 -16.75 -6.06 -4.08
CA LEU A 250 -16.87 -4.70 -3.58
C LEU A 250 -15.91 -4.45 -2.41
N VAL A 251 -15.83 -5.36 -1.44
CA VAL A 251 -14.91 -5.26 -0.30
C VAL A 251 -13.45 -5.34 -0.75
N ALA A 252 -13.11 -6.22 -1.69
CA ALA A 252 -11.77 -6.28 -2.26
C ALA A 252 -11.36 -4.96 -2.92
N THR A 253 -12.27 -4.38 -3.69
CA THR A 253 -12.07 -3.10 -4.38
C THR A 253 -11.89 -1.95 -3.41
N ALA A 254 -12.79 -1.85 -2.42
CA ALA A 254 -12.69 -0.83 -1.37
C ALA A 254 -11.41 -0.98 -0.54
N GLY A 255 -11.01 -2.21 -0.20
CA GLY A 255 -9.76 -2.46 0.52
C GLY A 255 -8.52 -2.00 -0.25
N ALA A 256 -8.51 -2.14 -1.57
CA ALA A 256 -7.44 -1.63 -2.42
C ALA A 256 -7.44 -0.10 -2.49
N MET A 257 -8.62 0.53 -2.56
CA MET A 257 -8.77 1.99 -2.51
C MET A 257 -8.36 2.57 -1.15
N ASP A 258 -8.74 1.93 -0.04
CA ASP A 258 -8.30 2.25 1.33
C ASP A 258 -6.78 2.18 1.43
N TYR A 259 -6.16 1.19 0.79
CA TYR A 259 -4.71 1.10 0.76
C TYR A 259 -4.07 2.25 -0.01
N LEU A 260 -4.63 2.64 -1.17
CA LEU A 260 -4.18 3.83 -1.90
C LEU A 260 -4.29 5.11 -1.06
N ASP A 261 -5.35 5.26 -0.26
CA ASP A 261 -5.46 6.36 0.71
C ASP A 261 -4.35 6.28 1.77
N ALA A 262 -4.09 5.10 2.33
CA ALA A 262 -3.05 4.87 3.34
C ALA A 262 -1.63 5.14 2.82
N VAL A 263 -1.39 5.01 1.52
CA VAL A 263 -0.13 5.35 0.84
C VAL A 263 -0.16 6.70 0.12
N MET A 264 -1.19 7.54 0.34
CA MET A 264 -1.31 8.91 -0.18
C MET A 264 -1.37 9.00 -1.71
N LEU A 265 -1.90 7.98 -2.39
CA LEU A 265 -1.97 7.89 -3.85
C LEU A 265 -3.38 7.93 -4.42
N SER A 266 -4.43 7.88 -3.60
CA SER A 266 -5.81 7.90 -4.07
C SER A 266 -6.10 9.05 -5.03
N LYS A 267 -5.67 10.28 -4.70
CA LYS A 267 -5.84 11.47 -5.54
C LYS A 267 -5.01 11.48 -6.82
N ARG A 268 -3.94 10.66 -6.90
CA ARG A 268 -3.06 10.56 -8.07
C ARG A 268 -3.48 9.41 -9.01
N VAL A 269 -4.10 8.36 -8.47
CA VAL A 269 -4.45 7.15 -9.23
C VAL A 269 -5.93 7.14 -9.61
N LEU A 270 -6.83 7.28 -8.63
CA LEU A 270 -8.27 7.06 -8.82
C LEU A 270 -8.96 7.98 -9.85
N PRO A 271 -8.62 9.28 -9.97
CA PRO A 271 -9.21 10.14 -11.00
C PRO A 271 -8.87 9.71 -12.43
N PHE A 272 -7.70 9.11 -12.62
CA PHE A 272 -7.21 8.65 -13.91
C PHE A 272 -7.44 7.17 -14.14
N ALA A 273 -8.07 6.48 -13.19
CA ALA A 273 -8.30 5.06 -13.26
C ALA A 273 -9.08 4.68 -14.52
N THR A 274 -8.60 3.60 -15.14
CA THR A 274 -9.29 2.81 -16.16
C THR A 274 -9.65 1.48 -15.53
N TRP A 275 -10.93 1.13 -15.60
CA TRP A 275 -11.46 -0.03 -14.91
C TRP A 275 -11.81 -1.13 -15.90
N ASP A 276 -11.45 -2.36 -15.57
CA ASP A 276 -11.84 -3.54 -16.32
C ASP A 276 -12.21 -4.69 -15.37
N VAL A 277 -12.90 -5.69 -15.90
CA VAL A 277 -13.09 -6.96 -15.20
C VAL A 277 -11.85 -7.80 -15.47
N LEU A 278 -11.36 -8.47 -14.43
CA LEU A 278 -10.28 -9.45 -14.59
C LEU A 278 -10.76 -10.56 -15.53
N SER A 279 -10.09 -10.71 -16.67
CA SER A 279 -10.45 -11.73 -17.65
C SER A 279 -10.34 -13.13 -17.01
N SER A 280 -11.32 -13.99 -17.29
CA SER A 280 -11.31 -15.38 -16.82
C SER A 280 -10.08 -16.10 -17.36
N PHE A 281 -9.34 -16.74 -16.45
CA PHE A 281 -8.22 -17.63 -16.74
C PHE A 281 -8.68 -19.05 -17.07
#